data_AF-M6VXK7-F1
#
_entry.id   AF-M6VXK7-F1
#
_cell.length_a   1.000
_cell.length_b   1.000
_cell.length_c   1.000
_cell.angle_alpha   90.00
_cell.angle_beta   90.00
_cell.angle_gamma   90.00
#
_symmetry.space_group_name_H-M   'P 1'
#
loop_
_entity.id
_entity.type
_entity.pdbx_description
1 polymer ?
#
loop_
_entity_poly.entity_id
_entity_poly.type
_entity_poly.pdbx_seq_one_letter_code
_entity_poly.pdbx_strand_id
1 'polypeptide(L)'
;MPNLPDSPSFWLFLSFGSFGAASLGSFYVTLSFRILEYYYGKNRKSFSFFEKWKRIFILPSSCDHCKAEVRYPKLLPIFGFFISKGKCQFCNGRIRPLFPLIEFSFVCVFIFCFSLTKNPAFSLVFLFLCGHLLISCLTDAFHFSLDYENLPWILFFGITSVFLFNGKLPGLNELYVLGGFFLVFLILFFYFRVESGSETFCSLLFTH
;
A
#
# COMPACT_ATOMS: atom_id res chain seq x y z
N MET A 1 11.35 -24.84 -28.19
CA MET A 1 11.94 -23.62 -27.58
C MET A 1 10.88 -22.53 -27.65
N PRO A 2 10.20 -22.16 -26.54
CA PRO A 2 9.11 -21.22 -26.63
C PRO A 2 9.65 -19.79 -26.70
N ASN A 3 9.51 -19.20 -27.90
CA ASN A 3 9.37 -17.77 -28.21
C ASN A 3 10.08 -16.79 -27.25
N LEU A 4 11.33 -16.42 -27.57
CA LEU A 4 11.92 -15.20 -27.04
C LEU A 4 10.99 -14.01 -27.34
N PRO A 5 10.83 -13.05 -26.42
CA PRO A 5 10.07 -11.84 -26.68
C PRO A 5 10.90 -10.90 -27.56
N ASP A 6 10.95 -11.17 -28.86
CA ASP A 6 11.72 -10.38 -29.82
C ASP A 6 10.97 -9.14 -30.34
N SER A 7 9.79 -8.82 -29.77
CA SER A 7 9.07 -7.61 -30.14
C SER A 7 9.64 -6.41 -29.37
N PRO A 8 10.06 -5.32 -30.05
CA PRO A 8 10.56 -4.12 -29.38
C PRO A 8 9.50 -3.48 -28.45
N SER A 9 8.21 -3.70 -28.75
CA SER A 9 7.10 -3.28 -27.88
C SER A 9 7.13 -3.95 -26.50
N PHE A 10 7.52 -5.21 -26.40
CA PHE A 10 7.58 -5.92 -25.12
C PHE A 10 8.61 -5.27 -24.19
N TRP A 11 9.82 -5.02 -24.70
CA TRP A 11 10.90 -4.39 -23.94
C TRP A 11 10.59 -2.94 -23.57
N LEU A 12 9.86 -2.22 -24.43
CA LEU A 12 9.37 -0.87 -24.13
C LEU A 12 8.41 -0.89 -22.93
N PHE A 13 7.39 -1.74 -22.95
CA PHE A 13 6.42 -1.86 -21.86
C PHE A 13 7.07 -2.37 -20.57
N LEU A 14 8.00 -3.32 -20.68
CA LEU A 14 8.74 -3.83 -19.53
C LEU A 14 9.58 -2.73 -18.88
N SER A 15 10.31 -1.94 -19.67
CA SER A 15 11.17 -0.87 -19.16
C SER A 15 10.34 0.27 -18.55
N PHE A 16 9.40 0.82 -19.32
CA PHE A 16 8.55 1.92 -18.84
C PHE A 16 7.68 1.48 -17.65
N GLY A 17 7.14 0.28 -17.71
CA GLY A 17 6.35 -0.31 -16.63
C GLY A 17 7.18 -0.57 -15.37
N SER A 18 8.45 -0.96 -15.49
CA SER A 18 9.36 -1.09 -14.33
C SER A 18 9.63 0.25 -13.66
N PHE A 19 9.87 1.32 -14.45
CA PHE A 19 10.00 2.67 -13.89
C PHE A 19 8.69 3.11 -13.20
N GLY A 20 7.55 2.84 -13.82
CA GLY A 20 6.23 3.08 -13.22
C GLY A 20 6.03 2.31 -11.91
N ALA A 21 6.42 1.04 -11.86
CA ALA A 21 6.32 0.18 -10.68
C ALA A 21 7.20 0.69 -9.53
N ALA A 22 8.43 1.11 -9.83
CA ALA A 22 9.33 1.69 -8.82
C ALA A 22 8.76 3.00 -8.26
N SER A 23 8.22 3.87 -9.14
CA SER A 23 7.56 5.12 -8.73
C SER A 23 6.33 4.85 -7.85
N LEU A 24 5.50 3.88 -8.24
CA LEU A 24 4.32 3.48 -7.48
C LEU A 24 4.70 2.89 -6.12
N GLY A 25 5.75 2.07 -6.05
CA GLY A 25 6.31 1.57 -4.79
C GLY A 25 6.73 2.71 -3.84
N SER A 26 7.46 3.70 -4.37
CA SER A 26 7.90 4.89 -3.63
C SER A 26 6.72 5.72 -3.11
N PHE A 27 5.69 5.88 -3.95
CA PHE A 27 4.44 6.53 -3.57
C PHE A 27 3.73 5.79 -2.43
N TYR A 28 3.53 4.47 -2.55
CA TYR A 28 2.80 3.68 -1.54
C TYR A 28 3.52 3.60 -0.20
N VAL A 29 4.85 3.41 -0.18
CA VAL A 29 5.60 3.43 1.09
C VAL A 29 5.50 4.81 1.77
N THR A 30 5.64 5.88 1.00
CA THR A 30 5.52 7.26 1.53
C THR A 30 4.10 7.53 2.03
N LEU A 31 3.09 7.11 1.28
CA LEU A 31 1.68 7.21 1.65
C LEU A 31 1.40 6.45 2.95
N SER A 32 1.94 5.24 3.09
CA SER A 32 1.79 4.42 4.30
C SER A 32 2.32 5.14 5.53
N PHE A 33 3.55 5.67 5.47
CA PHE A 33 4.12 6.43 6.60
C PHE A 33 3.33 7.72 6.92
N ARG A 34 2.80 8.41 5.91
CA ARG A 34 1.93 9.58 6.12
C ARG A 34 0.62 9.20 6.79
N ILE A 35 -0.03 8.12 6.36
CA ILE A 35 -1.26 7.61 6.97
C ILE A 35 -0.99 7.29 8.45
N LEU A 36 0.10 6.57 8.74
CA LEU A 36 0.51 6.24 10.11
C LEU A 36 0.69 7.50 10.96
N GLU A 37 1.37 8.53 10.45
CA GLU A 37 1.60 9.78 11.20
C GLU A 37 0.30 10.56 11.50
N TYR A 38 -0.62 10.66 10.54
CA TYR A 38 -1.83 11.48 10.65
C TYR A 38 -3.05 10.78 11.26
N TYR A 39 -3.15 9.47 11.13
CA TYR A 39 -4.27 8.69 11.69
C TYR A 39 -3.92 8.05 13.04
N TYR A 40 -2.71 7.51 13.16
CA TYR A 40 -2.29 6.75 14.33
C TYR A 40 -1.25 7.46 15.21
N GLY A 41 -0.59 8.50 14.68
CA GLY A 41 0.41 9.29 15.39
C GLY A 41 -0.16 10.36 16.33
N LYS A 42 0.76 11.17 16.88
CA LYS A 42 0.45 12.25 17.84
C LYS A 42 -0.50 13.31 17.28
N ASN A 43 -0.52 13.49 15.97
CA ASN A 43 -1.33 14.50 15.28
C ASN A 43 -2.77 14.04 14.97
N ARG A 44 -3.21 12.87 15.47
CA ARG A 44 -4.50 12.26 15.12
C ARG A 44 -5.74 13.13 15.37
N LYS A 45 -5.76 13.96 16.42
CA LYS A 45 -6.90 14.84 16.77
C LYS A 45 -6.74 16.28 16.29
N SER A 46 -5.62 16.62 15.65
CA SER A 46 -5.24 18.01 15.41
C SER A 46 -5.90 18.62 14.16
N PHE A 47 -6.42 17.82 13.23
CA PHE A 47 -6.86 18.29 11.92
C PHE A 47 -8.17 17.64 11.47
N SER A 48 -8.98 18.42 10.75
CA SER A 48 -10.19 17.93 10.06
C SER A 48 -9.83 16.93 8.95
N PHE A 49 -10.77 16.06 8.58
CA PHE A 49 -10.57 15.01 7.57
C PHE A 49 -10.02 15.56 6.24
N PHE A 50 -10.59 16.65 5.72
CA PHE A 50 -10.13 17.27 4.46
C PHE A 50 -8.71 17.86 4.56
N GLU A 51 -8.37 18.44 5.70
CA GLU A 51 -7.02 18.97 5.97
C GLU A 51 -5.98 17.85 5.99
N LYS A 52 -6.32 16.69 6.58
CA LYS A 52 -5.45 15.50 6.55
C LYS A 52 -5.21 15.03 5.12
N TRP A 53 -6.26 14.84 4.33
CA TRP A 53 -6.15 14.44 2.92
C TRP A 53 -5.30 15.42 2.11
N LYS A 54 -5.54 16.72 2.26
CA LYS A 54 -4.74 17.75 1.57
C LYS A 54 -3.25 17.62 1.89
N ARG A 55 -2.90 17.44 3.17
CA ARG A 55 -1.50 17.27 3.59
C ARG A 55 -0.89 15.96 3.13
N ILE A 56 -1.64 14.86 3.14
CA ILE A 56 -1.18 13.55 2.68
C ILE A 56 -0.74 13.59 1.22
N PHE A 57 -1.43 14.35 0.35
CA PHE A 57 -1.09 14.44 -1.08
C PHE A 57 -0.12 15.59 -1.42
N ILE A 58 -0.12 16.70 -0.68
CA ILE A 58 0.64 17.90 -1.06
C ILE A 58 2.02 17.99 -0.39
N LEU A 59 2.25 17.31 0.74
CA LEU A 59 3.51 17.45 1.44
C LEU A 59 4.68 16.93 0.59
N PRO A 60 5.75 17.71 0.37
CA PRO A 60 6.93 17.22 -0.34
C PRO A 60 7.63 16.14 0.49
N SER A 61 8.43 15.29 -0.17
CA SER A 61 9.31 14.35 0.55
C SER A 61 10.40 15.15 1.28
N SER A 62 10.27 15.21 2.60
CA SER A 62 11.23 15.86 3.49
C SER A 62 11.98 14.83 4.32
N CYS A 63 13.22 15.14 4.70
CA CYS A 63 13.99 14.26 5.57
C CYS A 63 13.36 14.18 6.98
N ASP A 64 13.19 12.98 7.53
CA ASP A 64 12.65 12.75 8.88
C ASP A 64 13.45 13.46 9.99
N HIS A 65 14.76 13.68 9.78
CA HIS A 65 15.65 14.27 10.79
C HIS A 65 15.73 15.79 10.71
N CYS A 66 15.95 16.35 9.52
CA CYS A 66 16.17 17.80 9.36
C CYS A 66 15.01 18.53 8.69
N LYS A 67 13.97 17.82 8.26
CA LYS A 67 12.83 18.33 7.47
C LYS A 67 13.20 19.06 6.18
N ALA A 68 14.49 19.03 5.79
CA ALA A 68 14.94 19.60 4.54
C ALA A 68 14.28 18.85 3.37
N GLU A 69 13.86 19.63 2.39
CA GLU A 69 13.22 19.14 1.17
C GLU A 69 14.23 18.32 0.34
N VAL A 70 13.84 17.13 -0.09
CA VAL A 70 14.65 16.27 -0.95
C VAL A 70 14.42 16.67 -2.40
N ARG A 71 15.40 17.32 -3.02
CA ARG A 71 15.35 17.73 -4.44
C ARG A 71 15.80 16.60 -5.39
N TYR A 72 15.29 16.66 -6.62
CA TYR A 72 15.77 15.87 -7.76
C TYR A 72 17.29 16.05 -7.91
N PRO A 73 18.10 14.99 -8.19
CA PRO A 73 17.76 13.63 -8.65
C PRO A 73 17.57 12.58 -7.54
N LYS A 74 17.58 12.95 -6.26
CA LYS A 74 17.44 11.99 -5.13
C LYS A 74 16.02 11.44 -4.94
N LEU A 75 15.07 12.01 -5.66
CA LEU A 75 13.68 11.54 -5.78
C LEU A 75 13.56 10.31 -6.71
N LEU A 76 14.59 9.98 -7.48
CA LEU A 76 14.53 8.82 -8.38
C LEU A 76 14.42 7.53 -7.55
N PRO A 77 13.41 6.68 -7.81
CA PRO A 77 13.27 5.39 -7.16
C PRO A 77 14.56 4.58 -7.32
N ILE A 78 15.01 3.92 -6.26
CA ILE A 78 16.20 3.07 -6.15
C ILE A 78 17.50 3.86 -6.28
N PHE A 79 17.68 4.64 -7.36
CA PHE A 79 18.88 5.42 -7.63
C PHE A 79 19.13 6.54 -6.61
N GLY A 80 18.07 7.17 -6.09
CA GLY A 80 18.19 8.24 -5.09
C GLY A 80 18.88 7.77 -3.80
N PHE A 81 18.64 6.52 -3.39
CA PHE A 81 19.28 5.92 -2.23
C PHE A 81 20.78 5.65 -2.47
N PHE A 82 21.13 5.10 -3.63
CA PHE A 82 22.53 4.83 -4.01
C PHE A 82 23.34 6.13 -4.16
N ILE A 83 22.77 7.15 -4.82
CA ILE A 83 23.40 8.47 -4.97
C ILE A 83 23.61 9.13 -3.60
N SER A 84 22.67 8.96 -2.68
CA SER A 84 22.75 9.52 -1.32
C SER A 84 23.58 8.65 -0.36
N LYS A 85 24.08 7.48 -0.79
CA LYS A 85 24.75 6.48 0.05
C LYS A 85 23.99 6.16 1.35
N GLY A 86 22.66 6.20 1.29
CA GLY A 86 21.78 6.02 2.45
C GLY A 86 21.91 7.09 3.55
N LYS A 87 22.43 8.29 3.24
CA LYS A 87 22.54 9.41 4.19
C LYS A 87 21.94 10.70 3.62
N CYS A 88 21.30 11.48 4.49
CA CYS A 88 20.84 12.83 4.15
C CYS A 88 22.04 13.76 3.94
N GLN A 89 22.01 14.59 2.89
CA GLN A 89 23.13 15.50 2.58
C GLN A 89 23.31 16.64 3.58
N PHE A 90 22.23 17.05 4.26
CA PHE A 90 22.25 18.21 5.15
C PHE A 90 22.57 17.82 6.59
N CYS A 91 21.98 16.73 7.08
CA CYS A 91 22.15 16.30 8.48
C CYS A 91 22.94 15.00 8.63
N ASN A 92 23.37 14.37 7.53
CA ASN A 92 24.03 13.06 7.52
C ASN A 92 23.24 11.92 8.20
N GLY A 93 21.95 12.15 8.48
CA GLY A 93 21.04 11.19 9.08
C GLY A 93 20.82 9.99 8.16
N ARG A 94 20.66 8.80 8.76
CA ARG A 94 20.54 7.53 8.03
C ARG A 94 19.14 7.39 7.43
N ILE A 95 19.06 7.15 6.13
CA ILE A 95 17.79 6.87 5.44
C ILE A 95 17.43 5.40 5.67
N ARG A 96 16.15 5.14 5.98
CA ARG A 96 15.66 3.78 6.23
C ARG A 96 15.80 2.93 4.95
N PRO A 97 16.42 1.75 4.99
CA PRO A 97 16.59 0.88 3.81
C PRO A 97 15.28 0.25 3.33
N LEU A 98 14.19 0.39 4.08
CA LEU A 98 12.87 -0.11 3.72
C LEU A 98 12.34 0.51 2.41
N PHE A 99 12.64 1.79 2.17
CA PHE A 99 12.19 2.51 0.96
C PHE A 99 12.70 1.87 -0.34
N PRO A 100 14.03 1.75 -0.56
CA PRO A 100 14.54 1.13 -1.78
C PRO A 100 14.18 -0.36 -1.89
N LEU A 101 14.00 -1.06 -0.76
CA LEU A 101 13.59 -2.46 -0.76
C LEU A 101 12.16 -2.64 -1.30
N ILE A 102 11.23 -1.77 -0.90
CA ILE A 102 9.85 -1.80 -1.40
C ILE A 102 9.82 -1.42 -2.88
N GLU A 103 10.54 -0.38 -3.30
CA GLU A 103 10.63 0.02 -4.70
C GLU A 103 11.15 -1.13 -5.59
N PHE A 104 12.21 -1.82 -5.14
CA PHE A 104 12.73 -3.00 -5.82
C PHE A 104 11.73 -4.15 -5.86
N SER A 105 11.00 -4.39 -4.76
CA SER A 105 9.97 -5.43 -4.69
C SER A 105 8.84 -5.18 -5.68
N PHE A 106 8.40 -3.92 -5.83
CA PHE A 106 7.36 -3.55 -6.81
C PHE A 106 7.83 -3.78 -8.25
N VAL A 107 9.09 -3.45 -8.56
CA VAL A 107 9.68 -3.75 -9.87
C VAL A 107 9.70 -5.26 -10.11
N CYS A 108 10.12 -6.06 -9.13
CA CYS A 108 10.16 -7.52 -9.24
C CYS A 108 8.77 -8.11 -9.48
N VAL A 109 7.76 -7.64 -8.73
CA VAL A 109 6.36 -8.06 -8.91
C VAL A 109 5.86 -7.70 -10.31
N PHE A 110 6.13 -6.48 -10.78
CA PHE A 110 5.73 -6.06 -12.12
C PHE A 110 6.35 -6.94 -13.21
N ILE A 111 7.66 -7.14 -13.15
CA ILE A 111 8.40 -7.98 -14.11
C ILE A 111 7.82 -9.40 -14.09
N PHE A 112 7.62 -9.98 -12.91
CA PHE A 112 7.06 -11.32 -12.78
C PHE A 112 5.65 -11.44 -13.38
N CYS A 113 4.74 -10.55 -13.01
CA CYS A 113 3.36 -10.56 -13.53
C CYS A 113 3.31 -10.32 -15.03
N PHE A 114 4.10 -9.38 -15.55
CA PHE A 114 4.13 -9.05 -16.96
C PHE A 114 4.78 -10.16 -17.80
N SER A 115 5.85 -10.79 -17.31
CA SER A 115 6.47 -11.93 -17.99
C SER A 115 5.55 -13.15 -18.08
N LEU A 116 4.73 -13.39 -17.05
CA LEU A 116 3.77 -14.51 -17.05
C LEU A 116 2.54 -14.25 -17.91
N THR A 117 1.92 -13.08 -17.77
CA THR A 117 0.62 -12.80 -18.40
C THR A 117 0.73 -12.09 -19.75
N LYS A 118 1.84 -11.39 -19.99
CA LYS A 118 2.02 -10.44 -21.11
C LYS A 118 0.93 -9.37 -21.18
N ASN A 119 0.17 -9.19 -20.10
CA ASN A 119 -0.94 -8.24 -20.01
C ASN A 119 -0.52 -7.07 -19.10
N PRO A 120 -0.30 -5.86 -19.65
CA PRO A 120 0.11 -4.71 -18.87
C PRO A 120 -1.00 -4.23 -17.93
N ALA A 121 -2.28 -4.37 -18.31
CA ALA A 121 -3.41 -3.95 -17.49
C ALA A 121 -3.51 -4.80 -16.22
N PHE A 122 -3.39 -6.12 -16.34
CA PHE A 122 -3.34 -7.02 -15.17
C PHE A 122 -2.17 -6.65 -14.25
N SER A 123 -0.98 -6.49 -14.82
CA SER A 123 0.24 -6.20 -14.05
C SER A 123 0.10 -4.89 -13.26
N LEU A 124 -0.50 -3.87 -13.86
CA LEU A 124 -0.73 -2.57 -13.22
C LEU A 124 -1.79 -2.66 -12.10
N VAL A 125 -2.93 -3.30 -12.35
CA VAL A 125 -3.97 -3.50 -11.33
C VAL A 125 -3.44 -4.32 -10.15
N PHE A 126 -2.63 -5.34 -10.43
CA PHE A 126 -2.01 -6.16 -9.39
C PHE A 126 -1.01 -5.35 -8.54
N LEU A 127 -0.26 -4.42 -9.14
CA LEU A 127 0.59 -3.50 -8.37
C LEU A 127 -0.21 -2.62 -7.41
N PHE A 128 -1.39 -2.12 -7.82
CA PHE A 128 -2.26 -1.37 -6.91
C PHE A 128 -2.75 -2.24 -5.75
N LEU A 129 -3.13 -3.50 -6.03
CA LEU A 129 -3.46 -4.48 -4.98
C LEU A 129 -2.28 -4.66 -4.01
N CYS A 130 -1.06 -4.87 -4.50
CA CYS A 130 0.15 -4.97 -3.68
C CYS A 130 0.40 -3.69 -2.87
N GLY A 131 0.14 -2.51 -3.44
CA GLY A 131 0.21 -1.22 -2.75
C GLY A 131 -0.73 -1.12 -1.56
N HIS A 132 -2.00 -1.48 -1.75
CA HIS A 132 -2.96 -1.48 -0.66
C HIS A 132 -2.63 -2.55 0.40
N LEU A 133 -2.19 -3.75 0.00
CA LEU A 133 -1.71 -4.76 0.93
C LEU A 133 -0.48 -4.30 1.74
N LEU A 134 0.43 -3.55 1.11
CA LEU A 134 1.57 -2.95 1.79
C LEU A 134 1.14 -1.96 2.87
N ILE A 135 0.17 -1.07 2.58
CA ILE A 135 -0.38 -0.14 3.59
C ILE A 135 -0.91 -0.94 4.78
N SER A 136 -1.77 -1.93 4.54
CA SER A 136 -2.34 -2.76 5.59
C SER A 136 -1.28 -3.51 6.40
N CYS A 137 -0.26 -4.06 5.74
CA CYS A 137 0.84 -4.76 6.40
C CYS A 137 1.68 -3.81 7.28
N LEU A 138 1.97 -2.60 6.81
CA LEU A 138 2.71 -1.62 7.59
C LEU A 138 1.89 -1.10 8.78
N THR A 139 0.60 -0.83 8.60
CA THR A 139 -0.25 -0.40 9.72
C THR A 139 -0.36 -1.48 10.79
N ASP A 140 -0.54 -2.73 10.39
CA ASP A 140 -0.54 -3.87 11.31
C ASP A 140 0.80 -3.99 12.05
N ALA A 141 1.93 -3.94 11.33
CA ALA A 141 3.26 -4.07 11.92
C ALA A 141 3.62 -2.96 12.93
N PHE A 142 3.11 -1.74 12.74
CA PHE A 142 3.42 -0.60 13.63
C PHE A 142 2.40 -0.37 14.75
N HIS A 143 1.12 -0.71 14.52
CA HIS A 143 0.03 -0.36 15.44
C HIS A 143 -0.89 -1.51 15.81
N PHE A 144 -0.69 -2.73 15.26
CA PHE A 144 -1.58 -3.88 15.45
C PHE A 144 -3.06 -3.52 15.27
N SER A 145 -3.33 -2.67 14.29
CA SER A 145 -4.65 -2.13 13.98
C SER A 145 -5.02 -2.45 12.55
N LEU A 146 -6.27 -2.85 12.35
CA LEU A 146 -6.80 -3.24 11.05
C LEU A 146 -7.38 -2.01 10.35
N ASP A 147 -6.80 -1.63 9.20
CA ASP A 147 -7.27 -0.51 8.38
C ASP A 147 -8.54 -0.87 7.61
N TYR A 148 -9.70 -0.71 8.25
CA TYR A 148 -11.00 -0.99 7.65
C TYR A 148 -11.29 -0.10 6.43
N GLU A 149 -10.76 1.12 6.39
CA GLU A 149 -10.92 2.04 5.26
C GLU A 149 -10.21 1.55 3.99
N ASN A 150 -9.14 0.75 4.15
CA ASN A 150 -8.36 0.21 3.05
C ASN A 150 -8.97 -1.07 2.45
N LEU A 151 -9.79 -1.77 3.23
CA LEU A 151 -10.35 -3.07 2.88
C LEU A 151 -11.23 -3.06 1.61
N PRO A 152 -12.12 -2.06 1.37
CA PRO A 152 -12.88 -1.98 0.13
C PRO A 152 -11.99 -1.88 -1.12
N TRP A 153 -10.87 -1.17 -1.02
CA TRP A 153 -9.91 -1.02 -2.13
C TRP A 153 -9.17 -2.34 -2.42
N ILE A 154 -8.77 -3.07 -1.38
CA ILE A 154 -8.17 -4.40 -1.53
C ILE A 154 -9.14 -5.34 -2.24
N LEU A 155 -10.41 -5.36 -1.84
CA LEU A 155 -11.44 -6.18 -2.49
C LEU A 155 -11.64 -5.78 -3.96
N PHE A 156 -11.75 -4.46 -4.23
CA PHE A 156 -11.93 -3.95 -5.58
C PHE A 156 -10.78 -4.33 -6.52
N PHE A 157 -9.53 -4.07 -6.13
CA PHE A 157 -8.37 -4.41 -6.95
C PHE A 157 -8.15 -5.93 -7.02
N GLY A 158 -8.48 -6.67 -5.95
CA GLY A 158 -8.46 -8.13 -5.91
C GLY A 158 -9.39 -8.73 -6.96
N ILE A 159 -10.68 -8.39 -6.93
CA ILE A 159 -11.68 -8.88 -7.89
C ILE A 159 -11.29 -8.47 -9.32
N THR A 160 -10.87 -7.22 -9.51
CA THR A 160 -10.45 -6.73 -10.83
C THR A 160 -9.23 -7.49 -11.36
N SER A 161 -8.25 -7.81 -10.51
CA SER A 161 -7.08 -8.59 -10.90
C SER A 161 -7.45 -10.02 -11.32
N VAL A 162 -8.36 -10.67 -10.60
CA VAL A 162 -8.87 -12.02 -10.94
C VAL A 162 -9.61 -11.99 -12.27
N PHE A 163 -10.45 -10.96 -12.50
CA PHE A 163 -11.15 -10.78 -13.76
C PHE A 163 -10.17 -10.59 -14.94
N LEU A 164 -9.14 -9.77 -14.77
CA LEU A 164 -8.13 -9.53 -15.81
C LEU A 164 -7.23 -10.74 -16.06
N PHE A 165 -7.02 -11.60 -15.06
CA PHE A 165 -6.20 -12.80 -15.19
C PHE A 165 -6.96 -13.96 -15.86
N ASN A 166 -8.19 -14.22 -15.42
CA ASN A 166 -8.99 -15.37 -15.87
C ASN A 166 -9.97 -15.02 -16.99
N GLY A 167 -10.21 -13.74 -17.27
CA GLY A 167 -11.23 -13.26 -18.22
C GLY A 167 -12.66 -13.56 -17.78
N LYS A 168 -12.87 -14.02 -16.54
CA LYS A 168 -14.17 -14.41 -16.00
C LYS A 168 -14.37 -13.75 -14.63
N LEU A 169 -15.59 -13.33 -14.38
CA LEU A 169 -16.00 -12.90 -13.04
C LEU A 169 -16.04 -14.13 -12.10
N PRO A 170 -15.88 -13.92 -10.79
CA PRO A 170 -16.09 -14.99 -9.81
C PRO A 170 -17.47 -15.61 -10.04
N GLY A 171 -17.51 -16.95 -10.09
CA GLY A 171 -18.75 -17.68 -10.27
C GLY A 171 -19.64 -17.59 -9.03
N LEU A 172 -20.82 -18.21 -9.12
CA LEU A 172 -21.77 -18.24 -8.01
C LEU A 172 -21.18 -18.92 -6.78
N ASN A 173 -20.36 -19.95 -6.96
CA ASN A 173 -19.73 -20.69 -5.86
C ASN A 173 -18.79 -19.80 -5.05
N GLU A 174 -17.95 -19.02 -5.73
CA GLU A 174 -17.03 -18.06 -5.11
C GLU A 174 -17.79 -16.95 -4.40
N LEU A 175 -18.91 -16.50 -4.98
CA LEU A 175 -19.79 -15.51 -4.36
C LEU A 175 -20.48 -16.06 -3.11
N TYR A 176 -20.92 -17.33 -3.11
CA TYR A 176 -21.46 -17.99 -1.92
C TYR A 176 -20.43 -18.11 -0.81
N VAL A 177 -19.19 -18.47 -1.14
CA VAL A 177 -18.09 -18.53 -0.16
C VAL A 177 -17.83 -17.15 0.42
N LEU A 178 -17.70 -16.12 -0.42
CA LEU A 178 -17.49 -14.74 0.02
C LEU A 178 -18.64 -14.23 0.89
N GLY A 179 -19.89 -14.50 0.49
CA GLY A 179 -21.09 -14.15 1.25
C GLY A 179 -21.15 -14.87 2.59
N GLY A 180 -20.76 -16.15 2.64
CA GLY A 180 -20.66 -16.93 3.87
C GLY A 180 -19.63 -16.35 4.85
N PHE A 181 -18.43 -16.03 4.38
CA PHE A 181 -17.41 -15.36 5.20
C PHE A 181 -17.89 -14.00 5.71
N PHE A 182 -18.53 -13.21 4.85
CA PHE A 182 -19.08 -11.91 5.23
C PHE A 182 -20.19 -12.03 6.28
N LEU A 183 -21.08 -13.02 6.15
CA LEU A 183 -22.15 -13.28 7.10
C LEU A 183 -21.59 -13.73 8.45
N VAL A 184 -20.63 -14.65 8.48
CA VAL A 184 -19.95 -15.06 9.72
C VAL A 184 -19.25 -13.87 10.36
N PHE A 185 -18.56 -13.04 9.58
CA PHE A 185 -17.95 -11.81 10.06
C PHE A 185 -19.00 -10.88 10.70
N LEU A 186 -20.15 -10.67 10.07
CA LEU A 186 -21.22 -9.85 10.63
C LEU A 186 -21.79 -10.46 11.93
N ILE A 187 -22.02 -11.77 11.97
CA ILE A 187 -22.48 -12.45 13.19
C ILE A 187 -21.49 -12.22 14.33
N LEU A 188 -20.19 -12.47 14.11
CA LEU A 188 -19.15 -12.24 15.11
C LEU A 188 -19.09 -10.77 15.52
N PHE A 189 -19.14 -9.86 14.56
CA PHE A 189 -19.12 -8.42 14.82
C PHE A 189 -20.28 -7.98 15.70
N PHE A 190 -21.51 -8.43 15.42
CA PHE A 190 -22.67 -8.14 16.25
C PHE A 190 -22.61 -8.86 17.60
N TYR A 191 -22.13 -10.10 17.65
CA TYR A 191 -21.94 -10.86 18.88
C TYR A 191 -20.98 -10.15 19.85
N PHE A 192 -19.77 -9.82 19.39
CA PHE A 192 -18.79 -9.08 20.18
C PHE A 192 -19.24 -7.64 20.48
N ARG A 193 -20.05 -7.03 19.60
CA ARG A 193 -20.67 -5.73 19.89
C ARG A 193 -21.69 -5.84 21.02
N VAL A 194 -22.48 -6.90 21.07
CA VAL A 194 -23.47 -7.16 22.11
C VAL A 194 -22.77 -7.42 23.45
N GLU A 195 -21.72 -8.25 23.49
CA GLU A 195 -20.89 -8.45 24.69
C GLU A 195 -20.19 -7.16 25.15
N SER A 196 -19.62 -6.38 24.21
CA SER A 196 -19.03 -5.07 24.54
C SER A 196 -20.07 -4.04 24.98
N GLY A 197 -21.33 -4.23 24.58
CA GLY A 197 -22.47 -3.43 25.00
C GLY A 197 -22.99 -3.77 26.39
N SER A 198 -22.71 -4.97 26.93
CA SER A 198 -23.09 -5.36 28.29
C SER A 198 -22.04 -5.03 29.36
N GLU A 199 -20.76 -4.88 28.98
CA GLU A 199 -19.65 -4.72 29.95
C GLU A 199 -18.99 -3.33 29.99
N THR A 200 -19.31 -2.40 29.06
CA THR A 200 -18.57 -1.12 28.94
C THR A 200 -19.37 0.16 29.12
N PHE A 201 -20.48 0.14 29.87
CA PHE A 201 -21.17 1.37 30.27
C PHE A 201 -21.24 1.61 31.79
N CYS A 202 -20.84 0.65 32.64
CA CYS A 202 -21.00 0.78 34.10
C CYS A 202 -19.71 0.77 34.93
N SER A 203 -18.52 0.41 34.41
CA SER A 203 -17.39 0.07 35.32
C SER A 203 -15.98 0.56 34.98
N LEU A 204 -15.71 1.20 33.83
CA LEU A 204 -14.37 1.77 33.56
C LEU A 204 -14.32 3.30 33.53
N LEU A 205 -15.39 3.94 34.03
CA LEU A 205 -15.44 5.37 34.36
C LEU A 205 -15.10 5.64 35.84
N PHE A 206 -14.74 4.62 36.62
CA PHE A 206 -14.26 4.76 37.99
C PHE A 206 -13.15 3.74 38.29
N THR A 207 -12.01 4.24 38.78
CA THR A 207 -10.82 3.52 39.29
C THR A 207 -9.96 2.84 38.20
N HIS A 208 -8.69 3.18 37.96
CA HIS A 208 -7.66 3.86 38.75
C HIS A 208 -6.58 4.44 37.81
#